data_AF-A0A1Y1N481-F1
#
_entry.id   AF-A0A1Y1N481-F1
#
_cell.length_a   1.000
_cell.length_b   1.000
_cell.length_c   1.000
_cell.angle_alpha   90.00
_cell.angle_beta   90.00
_cell.angle_gamma   90.00
#
_symmetry.space_group_name_H-M   'P 1'
#
loop_
_entity.id
_entity.type
_entity.pdbx_description
1 polymer ?
#
loop_
_entity_poly.entity_id
_entity_poly.type
_entity_poly.pdbx_seq_one_letter_code
_entity_poly.pdbx_strand_id
1 'polypeptide(L)'
;VNDNPPVFERPTYRTQITEEDDRNLPKRVLQVTATDGDKDRPQNIVYFLTGQGIDPDNPANSKFDINRTTGEIFVLKTLDRDQPNGRPQWRFTVFAQDEGGEGLVGYADVQVNLKDINDNAPIFPQGVYFGNVTENGTAGMVVMTMTAVDYDDPSESTNARLVYSIEKNVIEEETGSPIFEIESETGVIKTAVCCLDR
;
A
#
# COMPACT_ATOMS: atom_id res chain seq x y z
N VAL A 1 -2.38 -12.91 -44.98
CA VAL A 1 -2.09 -11.44 -44.92
C VAL A 1 -2.17 -11.08 -43.45
N ASN A 2 -1.44 -10.06 -42.98
CA ASN A 2 -1.60 -9.59 -41.61
C ASN A 2 -2.89 -8.78 -41.47
N ASP A 3 -4.00 -9.40 -41.09
CA ASP A 3 -5.29 -8.70 -41.00
C ASP A 3 -6.01 -8.85 -39.66
N ASN A 4 -5.49 -9.68 -38.74
CA ASN A 4 -5.98 -9.77 -37.38
C ASN A 4 -4.87 -9.39 -36.39
N PRO A 5 -5.04 -8.37 -35.54
CA PRO A 5 -4.08 -8.10 -34.47
C PRO A 5 -4.10 -9.23 -33.41
N PRO A 6 -3.02 -9.37 -32.63
CA PRO A 6 -3.05 -10.20 -31.43
C PRO A 6 -4.18 -9.78 -30.48
N VAL A 7 -4.89 -10.75 -29.91
CA VAL A 7 -5.97 -10.53 -28.95
C VAL A 7 -5.63 -11.24 -27.65
N PHE A 8 -5.60 -10.48 -26.55
CA PHE A 8 -5.43 -11.03 -25.21
C PHE A 8 -6.66 -11.82 -24.76
N GLU A 9 -6.45 -12.88 -23.99
CA GLU A 9 -7.55 -13.69 -23.41
C GLU A 9 -8.48 -12.85 -22.51
N ARG A 10 -7.96 -11.76 -21.94
CA ARG A 10 -8.71 -10.84 -21.08
C ARG A 10 -8.33 -9.39 -21.39
N PRO A 11 -9.29 -8.45 -21.31
CA PRO A 11 -8.99 -7.03 -21.42
C PRO A 11 -8.23 -6.49 -20.19
N THR A 12 -8.30 -7.20 -19.06
CA THR A 12 -7.63 -6.81 -17.82
C THR A 12 -7.14 -8.03 -17.04
N TYR A 13 -5.89 -7.97 -16.59
CA TYR A 13 -5.26 -8.92 -15.68
C TYR A 13 -5.04 -8.27 -14.32
N ARG A 14 -5.35 -9.00 -13.25
CA ARG A 14 -5.21 -8.51 -11.86
C ARG A 14 -4.48 -9.54 -11.03
N THR A 15 -3.56 -9.08 -10.20
CA THR A 15 -2.87 -9.91 -9.21
C THR A 15 -2.65 -9.12 -7.92
N GLN A 16 -2.38 -9.81 -6.83
CA GLN A 16 -2.00 -9.24 -5.56
C GLN A 16 -0.69 -9.87 -5.09
N ILE A 17 0.26 -9.05 -4.66
CA ILE A 17 1.55 -9.49 -4.11
C ILE A 17 1.78 -8.78 -2.77
N THR A 18 2.54 -9.39 -1.86
CA THR A 18 2.94 -8.74 -0.60
C THR A 18 3.96 -7.65 -0.89
N GLU A 19 3.81 -6.49 -0.26
CA GLU A 19 4.83 -5.46 -0.28
C GLU A 19 6.12 -5.88 0.43
N GLU A 20 7.19 -5.13 0.20
CA GLU A 20 8.54 -5.33 0.76
C GLU A 20 9.12 -6.75 0.60
N ASP A 21 8.50 -7.60 -0.21
CA ASP A 21 8.95 -8.98 -0.42
C ASP A 21 10.16 -9.01 -1.36
N ASP A 22 11.36 -8.97 -0.77
CA ASP A 22 12.65 -8.99 -1.47
C ASP A 22 13.12 -10.40 -1.87
N ARG A 23 12.41 -11.43 -1.42
CA ARG A 23 12.82 -12.83 -1.61
C ARG A 23 12.67 -13.24 -3.06
N ASN A 24 13.77 -13.74 -3.63
CA ASN A 24 13.82 -14.32 -4.98
C ASN A 24 13.46 -13.33 -6.10
N LEU A 25 13.91 -12.07 -6.01
CA LEU A 25 13.85 -11.15 -7.16
C LEU A 25 14.84 -11.58 -8.27
N PRO A 26 14.45 -11.49 -9.56
CA PRO A 26 13.13 -11.12 -10.06
C PRO A 26 12.08 -12.21 -9.83
N LYS A 27 10.89 -11.81 -9.39
CA LYS A 27 9.80 -12.72 -8.99
C LYS A 27 8.66 -12.65 -9.99
N ARG A 28 8.20 -13.81 -10.48
CA ARG A 28 7.05 -13.87 -11.40
C ARG A 28 5.75 -13.51 -10.67
N VAL A 29 4.96 -12.58 -11.22
CA VAL A 29 3.71 -12.08 -10.60
C VAL A 29 2.44 -12.48 -11.34
N LEU A 30 2.50 -12.63 -12.66
CA LEU A 30 1.43 -13.15 -13.50
C LEU A 30 1.97 -13.57 -14.87
N GLN A 31 1.13 -14.20 -15.70
CA GLN A 31 1.40 -14.47 -17.10
C GLN A 31 0.20 -14.04 -17.93
N VAL A 32 0.47 -13.39 -19.07
CA VAL A 32 -0.55 -13.03 -20.06
C VAL A 32 -0.37 -13.85 -21.33
N THR A 33 -1.46 -14.01 -22.06
CA THR A 33 -1.49 -14.73 -23.32
C THR A 33 -2.30 -13.91 -24.33
N ALA A 34 -1.71 -13.69 -25.50
CA ALA A 34 -2.41 -13.20 -26.67
C ALA A 34 -2.36 -14.26 -27.78
N THR A 35 -3.40 -14.30 -28.62
CA THR A 35 -3.48 -15.17 -29.79
C THR A 35 -3.75 -14.35 -31.03
N ASP A 36 -3.25 -14.82 -32.17
CA ASP A 36 -3.44 -14.17 -33.45
C ASP A 36 -4.41 -14.97 -34.32
N GLY A 37 -5.30 -14.27 -35.04
CA GLY A 37 -6.34 -14.88 -35.86
C GLY A 37 -5.82 -15.47 -37.18
N ASP A 38 -4.62 -15.07 -37.61
CA ASP A 38 -4.05 -15.42 -38.90
C ASP A 38 -3.51 -16.86 -38.89
N LYS A 39 -4.23 -17.77 -39.56
CA LYS A 39 -3.90 -19.21 -39.58
C LYS A 39 -2.83 -19.59 -40.60
N ASP A 40 -2.62 -18.75 -41.61
CA ASP A 40 -1.75 -19.05 -42.75
C ASP A 40 -0.29 -18.57 -42.53
N ARG A 41 0.08 -18.27 -41.27
CA ARG A 41 1.39 -17.69 -40.92
C ARG A 41 1.87 -18.10 -39.53
N PRO A 42 3.18 -17.97 -39.24
CA PRO A 42 3.70 -18.08 -37.88
C PRO A 42 3.17 -16.95 -37.01
N GLN A 43 2.59 -17.30 -35.86
CA GLN A 43 2.12 -16.35 -34.85
C GLN A 43 3.27 -15.96 -33.93
N ASN A 44 4.26 -15.27 -34.49
CA ASN A 44 5.44 -14.77 -33.77
C ASN A 44 5.05 -13.55 -32.92
N ILE A 45 4.29 -13.78 -31.85
CA ILE A 45 3.83 -12.74 -30.95
C ILE A 45 4.96 -12.34 -30.00
N VAL A 46 5.18 -11.03 -29.86
CA VAL A 46 6.17 -10.44 -28.95
C VAL A 46 5.48 -9.53 -27.96
N TYR A 47 5.74 -9.74 -26.68
CA TYR A 47 5.12 -8.99 -25.57
C TYR A 47 5.99 -7.83 -25.08
N PHE A 48 5.33 -6.78 -24.61
CA PHE A 48 5.95 -5.56 -24.09
C PHE A 48 5.12 -4.94 -22.97
N LEU A 49 5.75 -4.16 -22.10
CA LEU A 49 5.08 -3.36 -21.06
C LEU A 49 5.30 -1.86 -21.29
N THR A 50 4.35 -1.05 -20.83
CA THR A 50 4.47 0.41 -20.75
C THR A 50 3.60 0.96 -19.62
N GLY A 51 3.97 2.11 -19.06
CA GLY A 51 3.22 2.76 -17.97
C GLY A 51 3.96 2.72 -16.63
N GLN A 52 3.20 2.60 -15.53
CA GLN A 52 3.78 2.72 -14.18
C GLN A 52 4.82 1.65 -13.90
N GLY A 53 5.97 2.06 -13.34
CA GLY A 53 7.04 1.14 -12.97
C GLY A 53 7.81 0.58 -14.17
N ILE A 54 7.60 1.10 -15.37
CA ILE A 54 8.39 0.78 -16.57
C ILE A 54 9.16 2.03 -16.97
N ASP A 55 10.49 1.93 -17.02
CA ASP A 55 11.38 2.99 -17.48
C ASP A 55 12.10 2.49 -18.75
N PRO A 56 11.57 2.80 -19.95
CA PRO A 56 12.17 2.33 -21.21
C PRO A 56 13.51 3.00 -21.50
N ASP A 57 13.74 4.21 -20.99
CA ASP A 57 14.99 4.95 -21.18
C ASP A 57 16.09 4.46 -20.22
N ASN A 58 15.69 3.93 -19.06
CA ASN A 58 16.60 3.28 -18.11
C ASN A 58 15.99 2.01 -17.52
N PRO A 59 16.13 0.85 -18.21
CA PRO A 59 15.55 -0.43 -17.76
C PRO A 59 16.01 -0.87 -16.37
N ALA A 60 17.19 -0.42 -15.92
CA ALA A 60 17.67 -0.69 -14.57
C ALA A 60 16.83 0.00 -13.48
N ASN A 61 16.04 1.02 -13.82
CA ASN A 61 15.09 1.69 -12.93
C ASN A 61 13.71 1.04 -12.89
N SER A 62 13.35 0.23 -13.88
CA SER A 62 12.07 -0.46 -13.96
C SER A 62 11.80 -1.31 -12.71
N LYS A 63 10.54 -1.32 -12.32
CA LYS A 63 9.95 -2.15 -11.25
C LYS A 63 9.37 -3.44 -11.80
N PHE A 64 8.90 -3.43 -13.05
CA PHE A 64 8.33 -4.59 -13.72
C PHE A 64 9.02 -4.86 -15.04
N ASP A 65 8.98 -6.12 -15.47
CA ASP A 65 9.45 -6.55 -16.78
C ASP A 65 8.59 -7.71 -17.29
N ILE A 66 8.67 -8.01 -18.58
CA ILE A 66 7.96 -9.11 -19.21
C ILE A 66 8.90 -9.96 -20.04
N ASN A 67 8.76 -11.28 -19.95
CA ASN A 67 9.36 -12.18 -20.91
C ASN A 67 8.65 -12.01 -22.25
N ARG A 68 9.39 -11.48 -23.24
CA ARG A 68 8.87 -11.11 -24.56
C ARG A 68 8.31 -12.28 -25.37
N THR A 69 8.57 -13.53 -24.98
CA THR A 69 8.07 -14.74 -25.65
C THR A 69 6.99 -15.45 -24.85
N THR A 70 7.14 -15.56 -23.53
CA THR A 70 6.21 -16.33 -22.69
C THR A 70 5.06 -15.50 -22.13
N GLY A 71 5.15 -14.18 -22.16
CA GLY A 71 4.17 -13.28 -21.54
C GLY A 71 4.22 -13.27 -20.01
N GLU A 72 5.24 -13.88 -19.40
CA GLU A 72 5.42 -13.87 -17.94
C GLU A 72 5.90 -12.49 -17.48
N ILE A 73 5.17 -11.89 -16.55
CA ILE A 73 5.50 -10.60 -15.95
C ILE A 73 6.20 -10.83 -14.62
N PHE A 74 7.26 -10.07 -14.38
CA PHE A 74 8.10 -10.14 -13.20
C PHE A 74 8.10 -8.79 -12.47
N VAL A 75 8.19 -8.86 -11.15
CA VAL A 75 8.64 -7.72 -10.33
C VAL A 75 10.16 -7.82 -10.18
N LEU A 76 10.85 -6.71 -10.43
CA LEU A 76 12.31 -6.61 -10.46
C LEU A 76 12.91 -6.07 -9.15
N LYS A 77 12.12 -5.29 -8.40
CA LYS A 77 12.55 -4.58 -7.19
C LYS A 77 11.46 -4.69 -6.13
N THR A 78 11.86 -4.59 -4.87
CA THR A 78 10.91 -4.40 -3.77
C THR A 78 10.00 -3.21 -4.04
N LEU A 79 8.73 -3.39 -3.68
CA LEU A 79 7.69 -2.39 -3.80
C LEU A 79 7.14 -2.12 -2.40
N ASP A 80 6.99 -0.84 -2.09
CA ASP A 80 6.45 -0.33 -0.85
C ASP A 80 5.02 0.18 -1.13
N ARG A 81 4.07 -0.15 -0.26
CA ARG A 81 2.66 0.24 -0.34
C ARG A 81 2.43 1.61 0.29
N ASP A 82 3.16 1.94 1.34
CA ASP A 82 2.76 2.93 2.33
C ASP A 82 3.20 4.35 2.00
N GLN A 83 2.40 5.32 2.46
CA GLN A 83 2.72 6.73 2.26
C GLN A 83 3.92 7.15 3.14
N PRO A 84 4.71 8.16 2.73
CA PRO A 84 4.49 9.06 1.60
C PRO A 84 5.12 8.63 0.27
N ASN A 85 5.97 7.60 0.26
CA ASN A 85 6.82 7.28 -0.90
C ASN A 85 6.38 6.02 -1.65
N GLY A 86 5.63 5.15 -1.00
CA GLY A 86 5.08 3.92 -1.56
C GLY A 86 3.80 4.15 -2.38
N ARG A 87 3.29 3.03 -2.89
CA ARG A 87 2.12 2.99 -3.76
C ARG A 87 1.39 1.66 -3.58
N PRO A 88 0.12 1.68 -3.13
CA PRO A 88 -0.63 0.44 -2.89
C PRO A 88 -1.03 -0.29 -4.16
N GLN A 89 -0.95 0.39 -5.31
CA GLN A 89 -1.38 -0.16 -6.57
C GLN A 89 -0.56 0.34 -7.76
N TRP A 90 -0.10 -0.61 -8.58
CA TRP A 90 0.54 -0.36 -9.86
C TRP A 90 -0.41 -0.71 -11.02
N ARG A 91 -0.55 0.23 -11.98
CA ARG A 91 -1.34 0.08 -13.20
C ARG A 91 -0.48 0.37 -14.42
N PHE A 92 -0.38 -0.61 -15.32
CA PHE A 92 0.38 -0.49 -16.55
C PHE A 92 -0.30 -1.30 -17.66
N THR A 93 0.15 -1.08 -18.89
CA THR A 93 -0.42 -1.71 -20.08
C THR A 93 0.55 -2.75 -20.60
N VAL A 94 0.02 -3.93 -20.92
CA VAL A 94 0.72 -4.94 -21.71
C VAL A 94 0.25 -4.84 -23.15
N PHE A 95 1.17 -4.91 -24.09
CA PHE A 95 0.84 -5.00 -25.50
C PHE A 95 1.59 -6.13 -26.18
N ALA A 96 0.92 -6.75 -27.13
CA ALA A 96 1.41 -7.87 -27.92
C ALA A 96 1.46 -7.45 -29.38
N GLN A 97 2.56 -7.74 -30.06
CA GLN A 97 2.74 -7.44 -31.48
C GLN A 97 3.04 -8.71 -32.26
N ASP A 98 2.37 -8.88 -33.40
CA ASP A 98 2.65 -9.96 -34.34
C ASP A 98 3.87 -9.63 -35.23
N GLU A 99 4.11 -10.47 -36.25
CA GLU A 99 5.25 -10.37 -37.19
C GLU A 99 6.64 -10.30 -36.52
N GLY A 100 6.79 -10.84 -35.31
CA GLY A 100 8.05 -10.74 -34.58
C GLY A 100 8.29 -9.39 -33.91
N GLY A 101 7.22 -8.61 -33.68
CA GLY A 101 7.30 -7.32 -32.99
C GLY A 101 7.31 -6.10 -33.90
N GLU A 102 6.83 -6.23 -35.13
CA GLU A 102 6.85 -5.15 -36.14
C GLU A 102 5.48 -4.96 -36.83
N GLY A 103 4.46 -5.74 -36.46
CA GLY A 103 3.16 -5.70 -37.10
C GLY A 103 2.04 -5.09 -36.25
N LEU A 104 0.86 -5.70 -36.26
CA LEU A 104 -0.33 -5.18 -35.60
C LEU A 104 -0.24 -5.40 -34.08
N VAL A 105 -0.92 -4.54 -33.33
CA VAL A 105 -0.79 -4.45 -31.88
C VAL A 105 -2.12 -4.73 -31.18
N GLY A 106 -2.10 -5.64 -30.22
CA GLY A 106 -3.15 -5.83 -29.22
C GLY A 106 -2.75 -5.24 -27.87
N TYR A 107 -3.72 -4.83 -27.06
CA TYR A 107 -3.50 -4.24 -25.73
C TYR A 107 -4.35 -4.90 -24.66
N ALA A 108 -3.83 -4.96 -23.43
CA ALA A 108 -4.59 -5.27 -22.22
C ALA A 108 -4.05 -4.50 -21.01
N ASP A 109 -4.91 -4.29 -20.02
CA ASP A 109 -4.54 -3.64 -18.77
C ASP A 109 -4.00 -4.64 -17.75
N VAL A 110 -3.02 -4.21 -16.97
CA VAL A 110 -2.48 -4.97 -15.83
C VAL A 110 -2.58 -4.14 -14.56
N GLN A 111 -3.12 -4.75 -13.53
CA GLN A 111 -3.22 -4.17 -12.19
C GLN A 111 -2.55 -5.10 -11.16
N VAL A 112 -1.53 -4.58 -10.49
CA VAL A 112 -0.85 -5.25 -9.37
C VAL A 112 -1.20 -4.49 -8.09
N ASN A 113 -1.95 -5.12 -7.20
CA ASN A 113 -2.22 -4.58 -5.85
C ASN A 113 -1.15 -5.09 -4.88
N LEU A 114 -0.71 -4.23 -3.97
CA LEU A 114 0.14 -4.63 -2.87
C LEU A 114 -0.73 -4.99 -1.66
N LYS A 115 -0.44 -6.12 -1.05
CA LYS A 115 -1.02 -6.55 0.22
C LYS A 115 -0.18 -5.95 1.35
N ASP A 116 -0.88 -5.32 2.28
CA ASP A 116 -0.36 -4.69 3.48
C ASP A 116 0.43 -5.66 4.38
N ILE A 117 1.54 -5.17 4.94
CA ILE A 117 2.21 -5.77 6.10
C ILE A 117 2.24 -4.76 7.26
N ASN A 118 2.66 -5.19 8.45
CA ASN A 118 2.80 -4.29 9.59
C ASN A 118 4.28 -3.92 9.75
N ASP A 119 4.71 -2.91 9.01
CA ASP A 119 6.08 -2.42 9.00
C ASP A 119 6.19 -0.94 9.39
N ASN A 120 5.07 -0.24 9.54
CA ASN A 120 5.03 1.08 10.13
C ASN A 120 4.59 1.02 11.60
N ALA A 121 5.28 1.77 12.45
CA ALA A 121 4.92 1.90 13.86
C ALA A 121 4.11 3.20 14.07
N PRO A 122 3.17 3.23 15.03
CA PRO A 122 2.45 4.45 15.36
C PRO A 122 3.40 5.58 15.81
N ILE A 123 3.28 6.75 15.18
CA ILE A 123 4.06 7.94 15.51
C ILE A 123 3.18 9.08 16.02
N PHE A 124 3.60 9.71 17.11
CA PHE A 124 3.04 11.00 17.54
C PHE A 124 3.75 12.14 16.78
N PRO A 125 3.03 13.02 16.05
CA PRO A 125 3.66 14.09 15.28
C PRO A 125 4.43 15.12 16.12
N GLN A 126 4.07 15.26 17.40
CA GLN A 126 4.72 16.16 18.35
C GLN A 126 5.35 15.36 19.49
N GLY A 127 6.53 15.79 19.96
CA GLY A 127 7.18 15.18 21.11
C GLY A 127 6.61 15.60 22.47
N VAL A 128 5.97 16.77 22.53
CA VAL A 128 5.34 17.30 23.76
C VAL A 128 3.99 17.89 23.38
N TYR A 129 2.97 17.57 24.18
CA TYR A 129 1.64 18.14 24.07
C TYR A 129 1.28 18.87 25.36
N PHE A 130 0.58 19.99 25.23
CA PHE A 130 0.12 20.80 26.35
C PHE A 130 -1.40 20.76 26.41
N GLY A 131 -1.94 20.28 27.52
CA GLY A 131 -3.36 20.32 27.85
C GLY A 131 -3.62 21.30 28.98
N ASN A 132 -4.80 21.90 29.01
CA ASN A 132 -5.24 22.77 30.10
C ASN A 132 -6.40 22.11 30.85
N VAL A 133 -6.39 22.24 32.18
CA VAL A 133 -7.44 21.71 33.05
C VAL A 133 -8.05 22.88 33.80
N THR A 134 -9.37 22.85 33.97
CA THR A 134 -10.06 23.85 34.80
C THR A 134 -9.96 23.43 36.27
N GLU A 135 -9.43 24.31 37.10
CA GLU A 135 -9.39 24.15 38.56
C GLU A 135 -10.80 23.92 39.11
N ASN A 136 -10.93 23.08 40.14
CA ASN A 136 -12.23 22.71 40.73
C ASN A 136 -13.22 22.07 39.73
N GLY A 137 -12.70 21.54 38.62
CA GLY A 137 -13.45 20.84 37.60
C GLY A 137 -14.04 19.51 38.06
N THR A 138 -15.06 19.01 37.36
CA THR A 138 -15.59 17.67 37.62
C THR A 138 -14.72 16.59 36.96
N ALA A 139 -14.87 15.34 37.41
CA ALA A 139 -14.35 14.20 36.67
C ALA A 139 -15.00 14.10 35.29
N GLY A 140 -14.27 13.51 34.33
CA GLY A 140 -14.70 13.31 32.95
C GLY A 140 -14.55 14.52 32.04
N MET A 141 -13.92 15.61 32.48
CA MET A 141 -13.67 16.77 31.62
C MET A 141 -12.56 16.46 30.62
N VAL A 142 -12.82 16.74 29.34
CA VAL A 142 -11.85 16.58 28.26
C VAL A 142 -10.71 17.58 28.44
N VAL A 143 -9.49 17.07 28.47
CA VAL A 143 -8.25 17.86 28.56
C VAL A 143 -7.70 18.11 27.16
N MET A 144 -7.55 17.04 26.38
CA MET A 144 -7.03 17.06 25.01
C MET A 144 -7.30 15.74 24.30
N THR A 145 -7.05 15.69 23.00
CA THR A 145 -7.09 14.46 22.20
C THR A 145 -5.71 14.18 21.63
N MET A 146 -5.18 13.01 21.92
CA MET A 146 -3.94 12.50 21.33
C MET A 146 -4.23 11.96 19.93
N THR A 147 -3.33 12.24 18.99
CA THR A 147 -3.41 11.70 17.64
C THR A 147 -2.05 11.15 17.25
N ALA A 148 -2.02 9.86 16.95
CA ALA A 148 -0.88 9.18 16.34
C ALA A 148 -1.22 8.88 14.88
N VAL A 149 -0.20 8.67 14.06
CA VAL A 149 -0.32 8.27 12.67
C VAL A 149 0.40 6.95 12.51
N ASP A 150 -0.25 6.01 11.85
CA ASP A 150 0.33 4.78 11.35
C ASP A 150 0.05 4.74 9.84
N TYR A 151 1.05 4.38 9.03
CA TYR A 151 0.95 4.45 7.57
C TYR A 151 0.48 3.14 6.92
N ASP A 152 0.40 2.06 7.69
CA ASP A 152 -0.17 0.77 7.25
C ASP A 152 -1.66 0.92 6.84
N ASP A 153 -2.24 -0.10 6.20
CA ASP A 153 -3.65 -0.11 5.81
C ASP A 153 -4.62 -0.28 7.00
N PRO A 154 -5.50 0.69 7.30
CA PRO A 154 -6.55 0.49 8.30
C PRO A 154 -7.73 -0.37 7.80
N SER A 155 -7.77 -0.71 6.51
CA SER A 155 -8.91 -1.38 5.86
C SER A 155 -8.67 -2.86 5.54
N GLU A 156 -7.44 -3.27 5.28
CA GLU A 156 -7.10 -4.69 5.02
C GLU A 156 -6.87 -5.49 6.30
N SER A 157 -6.43 -4.83 7.38
CA SER A 157 -5.96 -5.48 8.60
C SER A 157 -6.16 -4.59 9.84
N THR A 158 -5.64 -5.04 10.99
CA THR A 158 -5.53 -4.19 12.19
C THR A 158 -4.17 -3.48 12.29
N ASN A 159 -3.39 -3.46 11.21
CA ASN A 159 -2.02 -2.98 11.24
C ASN A 159 -1.97 -1.49 11.62
N ALA A 160 -2.84 -0.66 11.04
CA ALA A 160 -3.00 0.73 11.44
C ALA A 160 -4.03 0.97 12.57
N ARG A 161 -4.47 -0.07 13.32
CA ARG A 161 -5.39 0.12 14.45
C ARG A 161 -4.65 0.67 15.66
N LEU A 162 -4.90 1.94 15.96
CA LEU A 162 -4.31 2.63 17.11
C LEU A 162 -5.00 2.26 18.42
N VAL A 163 -4.19 1.99 19.46
CA VAL A 163 -4.64 1.81 20.84
C VAL A 163 -3.79 2.67 21.76
N TYR A 164 -4.43 3.57 22.50
CA TYR A 164 -3.78 4.54 23.38
C TYR A 164 -3.75 4.08 24.83
N SER A 165 -2.67 4.42 25.54
CA SER A 165 -2.53 4.20 26.98
C SER A 165 -1.63 5.27 27.60
N ILE A 166 -1.82 5.53 28.90
CA ILE A 166 -0.93 6.39 29.68
C ILE A 166 0.08 5.49 30.39
N GLU A 167 1.35 5.56 30.00
CA GLU A 167 2.41 4.74 30.62
C GLU A 167 2.71 5.18 32.05
N LYS A 168 2.75 6.49 32.30
CA LYS A 168 3.02 7.07 33.63
C LYS A 168 1.98 8.13 33.93
N ASN A 169 1.30 7.95 35.06
CA ASN A 169 0.25 8.84 35.52
C ASN A 169 0.60 9.42 36.89
N VAL A 170 0.03 10.58 37.19
CA VAL A 170 0.04 11.12 38.55
C VAL A 170 -1.07 10.42 39.32
N ILE A 171 -0.76 9.97 40.52
CA ILE A 171 -1.68 9.23 41.40
C ILE A 171 -2.12 10.17 42.52
N GLU A 172 -3.43 10.24 42.75
CA GLU A 172 -4.00 10.93 43.91
C GLU A 172 -3.67 10.13 45.18
N GLU A 173 -3.06 10.79 46.18
CA GLU A 173 -2.57 10.13 47.39
C GLU A 173 -3.70 9.52 48.23
N GLU A 174 -4.87 10.17 48.29
CA GLU A 174 -5.99 9.74 49.11
C GLU A 174 -6.69 8.50 48.55
N THR A 175 -6.88 8.43 47.23
CA THR A 175 -7.65 7.35 46.57
C THR A 175 -6.75 6.29 45.94
N GLY A 176 -5.46 6.57 45.76
CA GLY A 176 -4.54 5.73 45.01
C GLY A 176 -4.90 5.62 43.52
N SER A 177 -5.79 6.47 43.02
CA SER A 177 -6.29 6.43 41.65
C SER A 177 -5.52 7.41 40.75
N PRO A 178 -5.38 7.11 39.44
CA PRO A 178 -4.81 8.05 38.49
C PRO A 178 -5.68 9.31 38.38
N ILE A 179 -5.07 10.48 38.19
CA ILE A 179 -5.81 11.74 38.06
C ILE A 179 -6.29 12.01 36.61
N PHE A 180 -5.71 11.30 35.64
CA PHE A 180 -6.12 11.34 34.23
C PHE A 180 -6.45 9.95 33.71
N GLU A 181 -7.33 9.88 32.72
CA GLU A 181 -7.60 8.67 31.95
C GLU A 181 -7.50 8.98 30.45
N ILE A 182 -7.24 7.96 29.64
CA ILE A 182 -7.27 8.06 28.18
C ILE A 182 -8.23 7.03 27.61
N GLU A 183 -9.10 7.47 26.71
CA GLU A 183 -9.92 6.57 25.91
C GLU A 183 -9.03 5.86 24.89
N SER A 184 -8.97 4.53 24.97
CA SER A 184 -7.99 3.72 24.23
C SER A 184 -8.17 3.75 22.71
N GLU A 185 -9.37 4.03 22.19
CA GLU A 185 -9.64 4.03 20.74
C GLU A 185 -9.67 5.45 20.14
N THR A 186 -9.92 6.48 20.95
CA THR A 186 -10.10 7.87 20.48
C THR A 186 -8.91 8.76 20.84
N GLY A 187 -8.07 8.33 21.79
CA GLY A 187 -6.97 9.13 22.32
C GLY A 187 -7.42 10.31 23.18
N VAL A 188 -8.70 10.41 23.53
CA VAL A 188 -9.23 11.50 24.36
C VAL A 188 -8.74 11.33 25.80
N ILE A 189 -7.96 12.30 26.28
CA ILE A 189 -7.53 12.40 27.66
C ILE A 189 -8.57 13.19 28.45
N LYS A 190 -8.99 12.64 29.59
CA LYS A 190 -9.94 13.27 30.52
C LYS A 190 -9.40 13.31 31.94
N THR A 191 -9.96 14.20 32.75
CA THR A 191 -9.80 14.14 34.20
C THR A 191 -10.48 12.89 34.74
N ALA A 192 -9.77 12.05 35.49
CA ALA A 192 -10.35 10.87 36.14
C ALA A 192 -10.92 11.20 37.53
N VAL A 193 -10.40 12.27 38.14
CA VAL A 193 -10.84 12.80 39.44
C VAL A 193 -11.44 14.20 39.28
N CYS A 194 -12.21 14.63 40.27
CA CYS A 194 -12.69 16.01 40.36
C CYS A 194 -11.72 16.88 41.16
N CYS A 195 -12.01 18.18 41.19
CA CYS A 195 -11.47 19.12 42.17
C CYS A 195 -9.95 19.27 42.15
N LEU A 196 -9.33 19.13 40.97
CA LEU A 196 -7.91 19.40 40.79
C LEU A 196 -7.62 20.85 41.19
N ASP A 197 -6.68 21.01 42.11
CA ASP A 197 -6.20 22.28 42.67
C ASP A 197 -4.74 22.51 42.25
N ARG A 198 -4.29 23.75 42.31
CA ARG A 198 -2.98 24.22 41.81
C ARG A 198 -1.82 23.94 42.77
#